data_AF-A0A8S3IJE5-F1
#
_entry.id   AF-A0A8S3IJE5-F1
#
_cell.length_a   1.000
_cell.length_b   1.000
_cell.length_c   1.000
_cell.angle_alpha   90.00
_cell.angle_beta   90.00
_cell.angle_gamma   90.00
#
_symmetry.space_group_name_H-M   'P 1'
#
loop_
_entity.id
_entity.type
_entity.pdbx_description
1 polymer ?
#
loop_
_entity_poly.entity_id
_entity_poly.type
_entity_poly.pdbx_seq_one_letter_code
_entity_poly.pdbx_strand_id
1 'polypeptide(L)' 'NNTVRGGVDWMRKLAFRYRRIKDIFNTYRMDTQTLLGQQKYEELLQLRLDIESYTGSWLTLASKALNIIKQR' A
#
# COMPACT_ATOMS: atom_id res chain seq x y z
N ASN A 1 -16.94 28.09 -24.60
CA ASN A 1 -16.00 26.99 -24.95
C ASN A 1 -14.79 26.83 -24.01
N ASN A 2 -14.89 27.15 -22.71
CA ASN A 2 -13.74 27.08 -21.77
C ASN A 2 -13.88 26.04 -20.63
N THR A 3 -15.05 25.42 -20.48
CA THR A 3 -15.38 24.51 -19.36
C THR A 3 -14.90 23.07 -19.57
N VAL A 4 -14.92 22.58 -20.81
CA VAL A 4 -14.47 21.22 -21.17
C VAL A 4 -12.96 21.06 -20.98
N ARG A 5 -12.16 22.11 -21.24
CA ARG A 5 -10.70 22.08 -21.05
C ARG A 5 -10.30 21.94 -19.56
N GLY A 6 -11.00 22.63 -18.66
CA GLY A 6 -10.73 22.52 -17.22
C GLY A 6 -10.98 21.12 -16.65
N GLY A 7 -12.06 20.46 -17.08
CA GLY A 7 -12.36 19.08 -16.68
C GLY A 7 -11.36 18.06 -17.23
N VAL A 8 -10.93 18.23 -18.49
CA VAL A 8 -9.92 17.36 -19.11
C VAL A 8 -8.55 17.49 -18.41
N ASP A 9 -8.12 18.72 -18.11
CA ASP A 9 -6.85 18.95 -17.41
C ASP A 9 -6.90 18.42 -15.97
N TRP A 10 -8.05 18.53 -15.31
CA TRP A 10 -8.26 17.91 -14.00
C TRP A 10 -8.20 16.39 -14.07
N MET A 11 -8.86 15.76 -15.04
CA MET A 11 -8.81 14.31 -15.24
C MET A 11 -7.40 13.82 -15.54
N ARG A 12 -6.61 14.58 -16.32
CA ARG A 12 -5.19 14.28 -16.53
C ARG A 12 -4.43 14.30 -15.21
N LYS A 13 -4.56 15.36 -14.40
CA LYS A 13 -3.93 15.44 -13.07
C LYS A 13 -4.33 14.27 -12.17
N LEU A 14 -5.60 13.88 -12.19
CA LEU A 14 -6.10 12.72 -11.45
C LEU A 14 -5.43 11.43 -11.91
N ALA A 15 -5.43 11.17 -13.22
CA ALA A 15 -4.81 9.99 -13.81
C ALA A 15 -3.31 9.91 -13.50
N PHE A 16 -2.60 11.04 -13.54
CA PHE A 16 -1.18 11.10 -13.16
C PHE A 16 -0.96 10.74 -11.69
N ARG A 17 -1.82 11.22 -10.78
CA ARG A 17 -1.73 10.88 -9.35
C ARG A 17 -1.95 9.40 -9.11
N TYR A 18 -3.00 8.80 -9.69
CA TYR A 18 -3.25 7.36 -9.54
C TYR A 18 -2.16 6.50 -10.17
N ARG A 19 -1.62 6.91 -11.32
CA ARG A 19 -0.47 6.22 -11.93
C ARG A 19 0.71 6.24 -10.98
N ARG A 20 1.04 7.40 -10.41
CA ARG A 20 2.14 7.52 -9.45
C ARG A 20 1.91 6.67 -8.20
N ILE A 21 0.69 6.61 -7.66
CA ILE A 21 0.35 5.76 -6.51
C ILE A 21 0.55 4.28 -6.87
N LYS A 22 0.06 3.86 -8.04
CA LYS A 22 0.24 2.48 -8.54
C LYS A 22 1.72 2.13 -8.70
N ASP A 23 2.51 3.05 -9.24
CA ASP A 23 3.95 2.85 -9.42
C ASP A 23 4.66 2.71 -8.07
N ILE A 24 4.38 3.62 -7.12
CA ILE A 24 4.92 3.54 -5.74
C ILE A 24 4.55 2.19 -5.09
N PHE A 25 3.29 1.78 -5.18
CA PHE A 25 2.86 0.50 -4.63
C PHE A 25 3.62 -0.67 -5.27
N ASN A 26 3.69 -0.74 -6.59
CA ASN A 26 4.36 -1.85 -7.28
C ASN A 26 5.85 -1.92 -6.97
N THR A 27 6.52 -0.76 -6.84
CA THR A 27 7.94 -0.67 -6.47
C THR A 27 8.20 -1.12 -5.04
N TYR A 28 7.37 -0.69 -4.08
CA TYR A 28 7.68 -0.85 -2.65
C TYR A 28 6.84 -1.89 -1.90
N ARG A 29 5.89 -2.59 -2.56
CA ARG A 29 5.04 -3.60 -1.88
C ARG A 29 5.81 -4.76 -1.22
N MET A 30 7.04 -5.05 -1.67
CA MET A 30 7.90 -6.08 -1.07
C MET A 30 8.96 -5.48 -0.13
N ASP A 31 9.24 -4.19 -0.25
CA ASP A 31 10.24 -3.46 0.53
C ASP A 31 9.65 -2.13 0.99
N THR A 32 8.82 -2.22 2.02
CA THR A 32 8.19 -1.05 2.64
C THR A 32 9.18 -0.25 3.49
N GLN A 33 10.32 -0.85 3.88
CA GLN A 33 11.35 -0.19 4.67
C GLN A 33 11.99 0.94 3.86
N THR A 34 12.35 0.69 2.60
CA THR A 34 12.90 1.74 1.72
C THR A 34 11.92 2.89 1.47
N LEU A 35 10.60 2.62 1.45
CA LEU A 35 9.59 3.67 1.30
C LEU A 35 9.40 4.52 2.55
N LEU A 36 9.39 3.89 3.73
CA LEU A 36 9.09 4.56 5.00
C LEU A 36 10.32 5.19 5.66
N GLY A 37 11.50 4.69 5.35
CA GLY A 37 12.74 4.99 6.07
C GLY A 37 12.86 4.21 7.39
N GLN A 38 14.08 4.14 7.91
CA GLN A 38 14.44 3.27 9.03
C GLN A 38 13.55 3.47 10.27
N GLN A 39 13.48 4.71 10.78
CA GLN A 39 12.78 5.01 12.03
C GLN A 39 11.29 4.62 11.97
N LYS A 40 10.58 5.05 10.93
CA LYS A 40 9.15 4.75 10.78
C LYS A 40 8.91 3.26 10.55
N TYR A 41 9.84 2.58 9.90
CA TYR A 41 9.75 1.14 9.70
C TYR A 41 9.90 0.36 11.03
N GLU A 42 10.80 0.79 11.92
CA GLU A 42 10.95 0.21 13.25
C GLU A 42 9.70 0.43 14.12
N GLU A 43 9.14 1.65 14.12
CA GLU A 43 7.88 1.96 14.82
C GLU A 43 6.71 1.10 14.29
N LEU A 44 6.61 0.97 12.96
CA LEU A 44 5.62 0.11 12.31
C LEU A 44 5.80 -1.37 12.68
N LEU A 45 7.04 -1.85 12.76
CA LEU A 45 7.35 -3.23 13.10
C LEU A 45 6.91 -3.52 14.54
N GLN A 46 7.20 -2.63 15.48
CA GLN A 46 6.76 -2.77 16.87
C GLN A 46 5.23 -2.81 16.96
N LEU A 47 4.53 -1.86 16.32
CA LEU A 47 3.07 -1.84 16.28
C LEU A 47 2.49 -3.13 15.70
N ARG A 48 3.12 -3.68 14.65
CA ARG A 48 2.68 -4.94 14.05
C ARG A 48 2.82 -6.12 15.01
N LEU A 49 3.91 -6.20 15.78
CA LEU A 49 4.08 -7.24 16.80
C LEU A 49 3.00 -7.14 17.88
N ASP A 50 2.70 -5.93 18.35
CA ASP A 50 1.67 -5.70 19.34
C ASP A 50 0.28 -6.12 18.83
N ILE A 51 -0.05 -5.77 17.58
CA ILE A 51 -1.31 -6.18 16.93
C ILE A 51 -1.39 -7.70 16.74
N GLU A 52 -0.33 -8.36 16.25
CA GLU A 52 -0.33 -9.82 16.09
C GLU A 52 -0.54 -10.53 17.44
N SER A 53 0.08 -10.03 18.52
CA SER A 53 -0.12 -10.54 19.88
C SER A 53 -1.58 -10.34 20.33
N TYR A 54 -2.08 -9.11 20.23
CA TYR A 54 -3.43 -8.76 20.69
C TYR A 54 -4.56 -9.47 19.92
N THR A 55 -4.33 -9.77 18.64
CA THR A 55 -5.31 -10.42 17.77
C THR A 55 -5.16 -11.93 17.70
N GLY A 56 -4.25 -12.54 18.48
CA GLY A 56 -4.02 -13.98 18.45
C GLY A 56 -3.55 -14.47 17.08
N SER A 57 -2.63 -13.75 16.45
CA SER A 57 -2.04 -14.07 15.14
C SER A 57 -3.03 -14.07 13.96
N TRP A 58 -4.11 -13.28 14.04
CA TRP A 58 -5.16 -13.24 13.02
C TRP A 58 -4.63 -12.93 11.61
N LEU A 59 -3.79 -11.89 11.47
CA LEU A 59 -3.23 -11.49 10.19
C LEU A 59 -2.30 -12.59 9.63
N THR A 60 -1.51 -13.24 10.48
CA THR A 60 -0.69 -14.40 10.08
C THR A 60 -1.55 -15.55 9.54
N LEU A 61 -2.65 -15.89 10.21
CA LEU A 61 -3.57 -16.96 9.77
C LEU A 61 -4.26 -16.60 8.45
N ALA A 62 -4.79 -15.39 8.33
CA ALA A 62 -5.42 -14.89 7.10
C ALA A 62 -4.42 -14.89 5.93
N SER A 63 -3.18 -14.46 6.19
CA SER A 63 -2.11 -14.45 5.18
C SER A 63 -1.78 -15.86 4.68
N LYS A 64 -1.75 -16.87 5.56
CA LYS A 64 -1.57 -18.27 5.16
C LYS A 64 -2.67 -18.73 4.21
N ALA A 65 -3.94 -18.44 4.52
CA ALA A 65 -5.08 -18.79 3.67
C ALA A 65 -5.01 -18.10 2.31
N LEU A 66 -4.70 -16.79 2.28
CA LEU A 66 -4.54 -16.03 1.05
C LEU A 66 -3.39 -16.55 0.19
N ASN A 67 -2.28 -16.98 0.80
CA ASN A 67 -1.14 -17.51 0.08
C ASN A 67 -1.46 -18.88 -0.57
N ILE A 68 -2.26 -19.71 0.09
CA ILE A 68 -2.79 -20.95 -0.50
C ILE A 68 -3.62 -20.64 -1.75
N ILE A 69 -4.52 -19.64 -1.69
CA ILE A 69 -5.33 -19.24 -2.85
C ILE A 69 -4.45 -18.74 -3.99
N LYS A 70 -3.43 -17.94 -3.68
CA LYS A 70 -2.50 -17.38 -4.68
C LYS A 70 -1.66 -18.45 -5.38
N GLN A 71 -1.38 -19.58 -4.72
CA GLN A 71 -0.55 -20.66 -5.25
C GLN A 71 -1.33 -21.72 -6.04
N ARG A 72 -2.66 -21.70 -5.97
CA ARG A 72 -3.54 -22.56 -6.80
C ARG A 72 -3.64 -22.02 -8.22
#